data_AF-A0A353DFQ4-F1
#
_entry.id   AF-A0A353DFQ4-F1
#
_cell.length_a   1.000
_cell.length_b   1.000
_cell.length_c   1.000
_cell.angle_alpha   90.00
_cell.angle_beta   90.00
_cell.angle_gamma   90.00
#
_symmetry.space_group_name_H-M   'P 1'
#
loop_
_entity.id
_entity.type
_entity.pdbx_description
1 polymer ?
#
loop_
_entity_poly.entity_id
_entity_poly.type
_entity_poly.pdbx_seq_one_letter_code
_entity_poly.pdbx_strand_id
1 'polypeptide(L)'
;RNVIRKRNPVSVQEAMTKVPAHEAPFVLKTEAPTMVKVEEKSDAVSGEIPEDRDEIIMADGSRRIRRRKKKLKEEKSKALVIFMFVWLTIIGSVFYLFSSGDDSKQDQDKGPADGESIIAARNRLFVGEHFPQINVSFKSFLGQFVSSRRLQFIDQSSRFSLQFNRFYRSAVFPTPVGEIGAAVRNVIEIKSGPDPVLGLETIWVDEEGGILETVHVHDGEMWKLDWEAFGPYSTSPWVLFISGTERSEGTFRLYVRKMKSLDDSKRFFVKFYAPAVFGENDRKASSFDVESPEVEVDARSGLGQQFIEVFQNHQNKDFFLGSVFPRFDPKGYLRVTVKLAWESDEKDESVLVLKELISPSWYGQRIVDTLDDFDPGAGDELEEKIEADEETEPEKVKMILKDE
;
A
#
# COMPACT_ATOMS: atom_id res chain seq x y z
N ARG A 1 -30.65 39.11 -49.18
CA ARG A 1 -32.12 38.96 -48.98
C ARG A 1 -32.32 38.29 -47.62
N ASN A 2 -32.74 39.08 -46.63
CA ASN A 2 -32.96 38.67 -45.25
C ASN A 2 -34.26 37.88 -45.10
N VAL A 3 -34.26 36.81 -44.31
CA VAL A 3 -35.43 36.40 -43.52
C VAL A 3 -34.98 36.06 -42.11
N ILE A 4 -35.43 36.91 -41.19
CA ILE A 4 -35.39 36.79 -39.73
C ILE A 4 -36.53 35.87 -39.30
N ARG A 5 -36.32 34.94 -38.36
CA ARG A 5 -37.40 34.48 -37.46
C ARG A 5 -36.90 34.25 -36.04
N LYS A 6 -37.75 34.71 -35.14
CA LYS A 6 -37.58 35.11 -33.74
C LYS A 6 -37.30 33.96 -32.77
N ARG A 7 -36.54 34.28 -31.72
CA ARG A 7 -36.52 33.62 -30.41
C ARG A 7 -37.85 33.83 -29.67
N ASN A 8 -38.27 32.89 -28.83
CA ASN A 8 -38.40 33.14 -27.39
C ASN A 8 -38.57 31.85 -26.55
N PRO A 9 -38.22 31.92 -25.25
CA PRO A 9 -37.98 30.78 -24.36
C PRO A 9 -39.19 30.48 -23.46
N VAL A 10 -39.23 29.28 -22.87
CA VAL A 10 -40.14 28.97 -21.77
C VAL A 10 -39.32 28.57 -20.56
N SER A 11 -39.42 29.38 -19.52
CA SER A 11 -39.05 29.10 -18.13
C SER A 11 -40.30 29.43 -17.32
N VAL A 12 -40.87 28.45 -16.59
CA VAL A 12 -41.67 28.72 -15.38
C VAL A 12 -41.49 27.54 -14.42
N GLN A 13 -41.01 27.89 -13.23
CA GLN A 13 -41.05 27.12 -11.98
C GLN A 13 -42.50 27.04 -11.47
N GLU A 14 -42.92 25.90 -10.89
CA GLU A 14 -43.73 25.80 -9.66
C GLU A 14 -44.37 24.40 -9.56
N ALA A 15 -43.88 23.60 -8.61
CA ALA A 15 -44.69 22.63 -7.88
C ALA A 15 -43.97 22.31 -6.57
N MET A 16 -44.29 23.10 -5.54
CA MET A 16 -43.98 22.79 -4.15
C MET A 16 -44.99 21.79 -3.59
N THR A 17 -44.52 21.11 -2.53
CA THR A 17 -45.25 20.52 -1.41
C THR A 17 -46.17 19.30 -1.64
N LYS A 18 -45.69 18.14 -1.17
CA LYS A 18 -46.30 17.41 -0.04
C LYS A 18 -45.41 16.25 0.44
N VAL A 19 -44.92 16.40 1.67
CA VAL A 19 -44.48 15.31 2.57
C VAL A 19 -45.74 14.58 3.06
N PRO A 20 -45.68 13.26 3.29
CA PRO A 20 -46.00 12.79 4.64
C PRO A 20 -44.97 11.77 5.15
N ALA A 21 -44.58 11.98 6.41
CA ALA A 21 -44.02 10.97 7.29
C ALA A 21 -45.16 10.18 7.95
N HIS A 22 -44.96 8.88 8.16
CA HIS A 22 -45.38 8.02 9.29
C HIS A 22 -45.15 6.56 8.83
N GLU A 23 -44.14 5.88 9.37
CA GLU A 23 -44.24 4.93 10.49
C GLU A 23 -45.05 3.67 10.17
N ALA A 24 -44.35 2.55 9.93
CA ALA A 24 -44.34 1.38 10.82
C ALA A 24 -43.50 0.23 10.22
N PRO A 25 -42.79 -0.56 11.05
CA PRO A 25 -41.79 -1.53 10.63
C PRO A 25 -42.41 -2.89 10.28
N PHE A 26 -41.96 -3.49 9.19
CA PHE A 26 -42.31 -4.87 8.81
C PHE A 26 -41.29 -5.85 9.37
N VAL A 27 -41.72 -6.56 10.42
CA VAL A 27 -41.49 -7.97 10.79
C VAL A 27 -40.23 -8.66 10.25
N LEU A 28 -39.33 -9.05 11.15
CA LEU A 28 -38.66 -10.35 11.11
C LEU A 28 -38.76 -11.01 12.49
N LYS A 29 -39.64 -12.00 12.59
CA LYS A 29 -39.67 -12.96 13.70
C LYS A 29 -38.39 -13.78 13.65
N THR A 30 -37.56 -13.66 14.67
CA THR A 30 -36.52 -14.64 14.99
C THR A 30 -37.16 -15.87 15.61
N GLU A 31 -37.40 -16.90 14.80
CA GLU A 31 -37.59 -18.26 15.30
C GLU A 31 -36.20 -18.87 15.55
N ALA A 32 -35.98 -19.27 16.80
CA ALA A 32 -34.81 -20.02 17.23
C ALA A 32 -34.88 -21.47 16.69
N PRO A 33 -33.78 -22.05 16.18
CA PRO A 33 -33.75 -23.48 15.91
C PRO A 33 -33.48 -24.25 17.20
N THR A 34 -34.51 -24.98 17.63
CA THR A 34 -34.48 -26.01 18.67
C THR A 34 -33.57 -27.16 18.24
N MET A 35 -32.67 -27.57 19.15
CA MET A 35 -31.86 -28.78 19.03
C MET A 35 -32.75 -30.01 18.84
N VAL A 36 -32.53 -30.77 17.76
CA VAL A 36 -32.93 -32.17 17.68
C VAL A 36 -31.68 -33.00 17.38
N LYS A 37 -31.32 -33.81 18.37
CA LYS A 37 -30.30 -34.84 18.32
C LYS A 37 -31.00 -36.15 17.92
N VAL A 38 -30.71 -36.68 16.75
CA VAL A 38 -30.96 -38.09 16.42
C VAL A 38 -29.73 -38.61 15.69
N GLU A 39 -28.92 -39.37 16.43
CA GLU A 39 -28.11 -40.44 15.86
C GLU A 39 -29.04 -41.65 15.69
N GLU A 40 -29.07 -42.28 14.51
CA GLU A 40 -28.86 -43.72 14.43
C GLU A 40 -28.35 -44.16 13.06
N LYS A 41 -27.51 -45.20 13.10
CA LYS A 41 -26.66 -45.79 12.07
C LYS A 41 -27.39 -46.85 11.24
N SER A 42 -26.88 -47.10 10.04
CA SER A 42 -26.71 -48.42 9.38
C SER A 42 -25.92 -48.17 8.08
N ASP A 43 -24.97 -48.97 7.60
CA ASP A 43 -24.38 -50.23 8.03
C ASP A 43 -22.92 -50.28 7.56
N ALA A 44 -22.07 -50.94 8.36
CA ALA A 44 -20.70 -51.27 8.02
C ALA A 44 -20.63 -52.72 7.51
N VAL A 45 -19.86 -52.95 6.45
CA VAL A 45 -19.29 -54.28 6.15
C VAL A 45 -17.80 -54.10 5.87
N SER A 46 -17.00 -54.37 6.90
CA SER A 46 -15.68 -55.00 6.77
C SER A 46 -15.16 -55.33 8.17
N GLY A 47 -14.63 -56.54 8.34
CA GLY A 47 -13.69 -56.85 9.41
C GLY A 47 -14.15 -57.86 10.45
N GLU A 48 -14.00 -59.14 10.09
CA GLU A 48 -13.34 -60.21 10.86
C GLU A 48 -13.84 -60.63 12.27
N ILE A 49 -13.86 -61.95 12.45
CA ILE A 49 -14.41 -62.76 13.55
C ILE A 49 -13.38 -62.91 14.69
N PRO A 50 -13.82 -63.18 15.96
CA PRO A 50 -13.17 -62.68 17.17
C PRO A 50 -12.55 -63.77 18.07
N GLU A 51 -11.61 -63.37 18.93
CA GLU A 51 -11.21 -64.12 20.13
C GLU A 51 -11.01 -63.16 21.30
N ASP A 52 -12.02 -63.03 22.17
CA ASP A 52 -11.86 -62.86 23.62
C ASP A 52 -13.25 -62.90 24.30
N ARG A 53 -13.73 -64.10 24.67
CA ARG A 53 -14.97 -64.25 25.45
C ARG A 53 -14.72 -65.18 26.63
N ASP A 54 -14.50 -64.60 27.80
CA ASP A 54 -14.66 -65.27 29.09
C ASP A 54 -16.17 -65.40 29.44
N GLU A 55 -16.86 -66.34 28.79
CA GLU A 55 -18.19 -66.82 29.21
C GLU A 55 -18.03 -68.24 29.78
N ILE A 56 -18.32 -68.44 31.07
CA ILE A 56 -18.40 -69.79 31.66
C ILE A 56 -19.87 -70.15 31.85
N ILE A 57 -20.30 -71.21 31.15
CA ILE A 57 -21.63 -71.82 31.27
C ILE A 57 -21.55 -72.89 32.36
N MET A 58 -22.41 -72.81 33.39
CA MET A 58 -22.55 -73.87 34.40
C MET A 58 -23.46 -74.99 33.85
N ALA A 59 -23.29 -76.22 34.34
CA ALA A 59 -24.04 -77.40 33.89
C ALA A 59 -25.56 -77.36 34.17
N ASP A 60 -26.08 -76.31 34.82
CA ASP A 60 -27.50 -76.10 35.11
C ASP A 60 -28.19 -75.08 34.17
N GLY A 61 -27.48 -74.58 33.16
CA GLY A 61 -28.04 -73.71 32.12
C GLY A 61 -28.24 -72.24 32.52
N SER A 62 -27.79 -71.81 33.71
CA SER A 62 -27.92 -70.40 34.13
C SER A 62 -26.68 -69.55 33.77
N ARG A 63 -26.92 -68.34 33.23
CA ARG A 63 -25.88 -67.38 32.83
C ARG A 63 -25.63 -66.35 33.94
N ARG A 64 -24.38 -66.17 34.38
CA ARG A 64 -23.98 -65.06 35.27
C ARG A 64 -22.80 -64.26 34.72
N ILE A 65 -23.03 -62.97 34.49
CA ILE A 65 -22.02 -62.01 34.02
C ILE A 65 -21.31 -61.39 35.23
N ARG A 66 -19.99 -61.58 35.32
CA ARG A 66 -19.16 -60.99 36.38
C ARG A 66 -18.73 -59.57 35.97
N ARG A 67 -19.43 -58.54 36.44
CA ARG A 67 -19.01 -57.14 36.23
C ARG A 67 -17.68 -56.86 36.96
N ARG A 68 -16.57 -56.78 36.23
CA ARG A 68 -15.32 -56.15 36.72
C ARG A 68 -15.54 -54.64 36.84
N LYS A 69 -15.37 -54.07 38.04
CA LYS A 69 -15.31 -52.62 38.25
C LYS A 69 -14.07 -52.07 37.53
N LYS A 70 -14.27 -51.25 36.48
CA LYS A 70 -13.18 -50.46 35.87
C LYS A 70 -12.73 -49.39 36.87
N LYS A 71 -11.44 -49.42 37.25
CA LYS A 71 -10.79 -48.30 37.93
C LYS A 71 -10.74 -47.12 36.95
N LEU A 72 -11.20 -45.95 37.40
CA LEU A 72 -11.03 -44.69 36.69
C LEU A 72 -9.53 -44.41 36.54
N LYS A 73 -9.03 -44.33 35.31
CA LYS A 73 -7.70 -43.79 35.03
C LYS A 73 -7.83 -42.27 34.93
N GLU A 74 -7.64 -41.57 36.04
CA GLU A 74 -7.24 -40.17 36.04
C GLU A 74 -5.79 -40.11 35.53
N GLU A 75 -5.59 -39.86 34.25
CA GLU A 75 -4.29 -39.39 33.72
C GLU A 75 -4.46 -38.93 32.26
N LYS A 76 -5.23 -37.86 32.05
CA LYS A 76 -5.26 -37.14 30.76
C LYS A 76 -5.30 -35.60 30.89
N SER A 77 -5.24 -35.05 32.10
CA SER A 77 -5.24 -33.60 32.30
C SER A 77 -3.83 -32.99 32.27
N LYS A 78 -2.76 -33.73 32.60
CA LYS A 78 -1.40 -33.16 32.65
C LYS A 78 -0.89 -32.72 31.27
N ALA A 79 -1.06 -33.56 30.24
CA ALA A 79 -0.63 -33.22 28.89
C ALA A 79 -1.44 -32.06 28.29
N LEU A 80 -2.74 -32.00 28.58
CA LEU A 80 -3.62 -30.92 28.11
C LEU A 80 -3.31 -29.60 28.84
N VAL A 81 -3.03 -29.63 30.14
CA VAL A 81 -2.62 -28.45 30.91
C VAL A 81 -1.26 -27.93 30.44
N ILE A 82 -0.29 -28.80 30.16
CA ILE A 82 1.01 -28.40 29.60
C ILE A 82 0.82 -27.78 28.20
N PHE A 83 -0.01 -28.37 27.35
CA PHE A 83 -0.31 -27.82 26.03
C PHE A 83 -0.96 -26.43 26.11
N MET A 84 -1.91 -26.22 27.02
CA MET A 84 -2.54 -24.92 27.24
C MET A 84 -1.56 -23.88 27.79
N PHE A 85 -0.64 -24.28 28.68
CA PHE A 85 0.40 -23.38 29.20
C PHE A 85 1.37 -22.94 28.11
N VAL A 86 1.80 -23.87 27.25
CA VAL A 86 2.68 -23.57 26.11
C VAL A 86 1.99 -22.60 25.14
N TRP A 87 0.71 -22.82 24.83
CA TRP A 87 -0.05 -21.91 23.98
C TRP A 87 -0.27 -20.53 24.60
N LEU A 88 -0.54 -20.45 25.91
CA LEU A 88 -0.65 -19.17 26.62
C LEU A 88 0.70 -18.43 26.66
N THR A 89 1.82 -19.14 26.78
CA THR A 89 3.15 -18.49 26.69
C THR A 89 3.47 -18.02 25.28
N ILE A 90 3.06 -18.74 24.23
CA ILE A 90 3.24 -18.30 22.84
C ILE A 90 2.39 -17.06 22.58
N ILE A 91 1.10 -17.10 22.94
CA ILE A 91 0.18 -15.96 22.79
C ILE A 91 0.70 -14.78 23.60
N GLY A 92 1.13 -15.00 24.85
CA GLY A 92 1.74 -13.98 25.69
C GLY A 92 3.03 -13.42 25.10
N SER A 93 3.86 -14.23 24.44
CA SER A 93 5.08 -13.75 23.79
C SER A 93 4.80 -12.95 22.53
N VAL A 94 3.78 -13.32 21.75
CA VAL A 94 3.33 -12.57 20.58
C VAL A 94 2.68 -11.27 21.02
N PHE A 95 1.86 -11.29 22.07
CA PHE A 95 1.28 -10.08 22.66
C PHE A 95 2.34 -9.18 23.28
N TYR A 96 3.38 -9.75 23.90
CA TYR A 96 4.53 -9.00 24.40
C TYR A 96 5.32 -8.39 23.25
N LEU A 97 5.56 -9.10 22.14
CA LEU A 97 6.21 -8.52 20.95
C LEU A 97 5.36 -7.44 20.26
N PHE A 98 4.02 -7.51 20.35
CA PHE A 98 3.11 -6.50 19.82
C PHE A 98 2.87 -5.31 20.78
N SER A 99 2.87 -5.53 22.11
CA SER A 99 2.72 -4.47 23.12
C SER A 99 4.04 -3.82 23.53
N SER A 100 5.17 -4.52 23.39
CA SER A 100 6.51 -3.96 23.60
C SER A 100 7.09 -3.39 22.30
N GLY A 101 6.23 -2.78 21.48
CA GLY A 101 6.63 -1.69 20.59
C GLY A 101 6.95 -0.41 21.38
N ASP A 102 7.62 -0.55 22.53
CA ASP A 102 8.11 0.52 23.37
C ASP A 102 9.58 0.22 23.71
N ASP A 103 10.41 1.09 23.16
CA ASP A 103 11.83 1.32 23.36
C ASP A 103 12.50 0.61 24.55
N SER A 104 13.30 -0.43 24.28
CA SER A 104 14.34 -0.82 25.25
C SER A 104 15.62 -1.39 24.63
N LYS A 105 16.68 -0.59 24.84
CA LYS A 105 18.07 -0.96 25.15
C LYS A 105 18.77 -1.90 24.18
N GLN A 106 19.54 -1.29 23.28
CA GLN A 106 20.71 -1.92 22.70
C GLN A 106 21.95 -1.46 23.48
N ASP A 107 22.77 -2.44 23.85
CA ASP A 107 23.99 -2.28 24.62
C ASP A 107 24.93 -1.22 24.03
N GLN A 108 25.58 -0.47 24.92
CA GLN A 108 26.68 0.43 24.57
C GLN A 108 27.84 -0.40 24.03
N ASP A 109 28.00 -0.45 22.72
CA ASP A 109 29.29 -0.67 22.10
C ASP A 109 29.80 0.67 21.56
N LYS A 110 30.84 1.22 22.19
CA LYS A 110 31.47 2.49 21.81
C LYS A 110 32.42 2.23 20.64
N GLY A 111 31.85 2.06 19.45
CA GLY A 111 32.54 2.31 18.18
C GLY A 111 32.38 3.78 17.75
N PRO A 112 33.23 4.31 16.84
CA PRO A 112 32.98 5.62 16.24
C PRO A 112 31.60 5.57 15.57
N ALA A 113 30.76 6.59 15.79
CA ALA A 113 29.37 6.60 15.36
C ALA A 113 29.26 6.29 13.86
N ASP A 114 28.80 5.07 13.56
CA ASP A 114 28.58 4.56 12.22
C ASP A 114 27.51 5.45 11.54
N GLY A 115 27.70 5.81 10.27
CA GLY A 115 26.77 6.69 9.54
C GLY A 115 25.33 6.15 9.55
N GLU A 116 25.17 4.82 9.56
CA GLU A 116 23.86 4.18 9.71
C GLU A 116 23.20 4.48 11.07
N SER A 117 23.98 4.55 12.15
CA SER A 117 23.47 4.87 13.49
C SER A 117 22.95 6.31 13.58
N ILE A 118 23.60 7.23 12.86
CA ILE A 118 23.20 8.66 12.80
C ILE A 118 21.90 8.80 12.02
N ILE A 119 21.78 8.16 10.86
CA ILE A 119 20.55 8.17 10.05
C ILE A 119 19.39 7.53 10.81
N ALA A 120 19.62 6.40 11.48
CA ALA A 120 18.60 5.74 12.29
C ALA A 120 18.12 6.62 13.45
N ALA A 121 19.04 7.31 14.14
CA ALA A 121 18.69 8.25 15.21
C ALA A 121 17.90 9.45 14.67
N ARG A 122 18.34 10.06 13.56
CA ARG A 122 17.63 11.15 12.86
C ARG A 122 16.20 10.74 12.52
N ASN A 123 16.04 9.59 11.88
CA ASN A 123 14.74 9.10 11.44
C ASN A 123 13.81 8.82 12.62
N ARG A 124 14.32 8.28 13.74
CA ARG A 124 13.52 8.07 14.96
C ARG A 124 13.06 9.38 15.58
N LEU A 125 13.93 10.37 15.67
CA LEU A 125 13.57 11.71 16.18
C LEU A 125 12.51 12.37 15.29
N PHE A 126 12.72 12.34 13.98
CA PHE A 126 11.79 12.87 12.98
C PHE A 126 10.39 12.25 13.09
N VAL A 127 10.32 10.92 13.21
CA VAL A 127 9.05 10.21 13.43
C VAL A 127 8.40 10.64 14.74
N GLY A 128 9.17 10.70 15.83
CA GLY A 128 8.66 11.10 17.15
C GLY A 128 8.06 12.51 17.15
N GLU A 129 8.68 13.44 16.42
CA GLU A 129 8.24 14.83 16.32
C GLU A 129 6.99 15.00 15.43
N HIS A 130 6.98 14.39 14.24
CA HIS A 130 5.98 14.71 13.22
C HIS A 130 4.81 13.72 13.13
N PHE A 131 5.01 12.46 13.51
CA PHE A 131 3.96 11.44 13.38
C PHE A 131 2.66 11.77 14.13
N PRO A 132 2.65 12.39 15.33
CA PRO A 132 1.39 12.76 16.00
C PRO A 132 0.50 13.66 15.14
N GLN A 133 1.09 14.62 14.43
CA GLN A 133 0.35 15.53 13.53
C GLN A 133 -0.17 14.79 12.30
N ILE A 134 0.67 13.95 11.70
CA ILE A 134 0.30 13.09 10.56
C ILE A 134 -0.87 12.16 10.92
N ASN A 135 -0.80 11.51 12.09
CA ASN A 135 -1.84 10.61 12.57
C ASN A 135 -3.19 11.32 12.75
N VAL A 136 -3.20 12.53 13.33
CA VAL A 136 -4.42 13.33 13.45
C VAL A 136 -4.93 13.77 12.08
N SER A 137 -4.03 14.25 11.20
CA SER A 137 -4.36 14.70 9.85
C SER A 137 -4.99 13.58 9.01
N PHE A 138 -4.37 12.40 8.97
CA PHE A 138 -4.84 11.27 8.18
C PHE A 138 -6.17 10.70 8.70
N LYS A 139 -6.33 10.54 10.02
CA LYS A 139 -7.62 10.14 10.61
C LYS A 139 -8.72 11.16 10.31
N SER A 140 -8.39 12.45 10.32
CA SER A 140 -9.33 13.52 9.95
C SER A 140 -9.72 13.47 8.48
N PHE A 141 -8.78 13.13 7.59
CA PHE A 141 -9.03 12.90 6.16
C PHE A 141 -9.99 11.73 5.94
N LEU A 142 -9.75 10.59 6.58
CA LEU A 142 -10.62 9.40 6.50
C LEU A 142 -12.03 9.69 7.04
N GLY A 143 -12.14 10.46 8.11
CA GLY A 143 -13.42 10.85 8.74
C GLY A 143 -14.25 11.86 7.93
N GLN A 144 -13.71 12.45 6.86
CA GLN A 144 -14.53 13.30 5.99
C GLN A 144 -15.39 12.44 5.07
N PHE A 145 -16.70 12.72 5.02
CA PHE A 145 -17.63 12.08 4.09
C PHE A 145 -17.82 12.84 2.78
N VAL A 146 -17.31 14.07 2.69
CA VAL A 146 -17.46 14.95 1.52
C VAL A 146 -16.11 15.12 0.84
N SER A 147 -16.04 14.81 -0.46
CA SER A 147 -14.81 14.90 -1.27
C SER A 147 -14.14 16.27 -1.20
N SER A 148 -14.90 17.37 -1.21
CA SER A 148 -14.33 18.72 -1.11
C SER A 148 -13.62 18.98 0.22
N ARG A 149 -14.09 18.39 1.32
CA ARG A 149 -13.43 18.49 2.63
C ARG A 149 -12.20 17.61 2.74
N ARG A 150 -12.09 16.55 1.92
CA ARG A 150 -10.89 15.72 1.85
C ARG A 150 -9.73 16.43 1.16
N LEU A 151 -10.03 17.25 0.16
CA LEU A 151 -9.01 17.97 -0.61
C LEU A 151 -8.07 18.80 0.27
N GLN A 152 -8.52 19.35 1.41
CA GLN A 152 -7.65 20.14 2.29
C GLN A 152 -6.48 19.36 2.88
N PHE A 153 -6.55 18.03 2.92
CA PHE A 153 -5.48 17.17 3.44
C PHE A 153 -4.52 16.69 2.35
N ILE A 154 -4.83 16.96 1.09
CA ILE A 154 -4.08 16.47 -0.05
C ILE A 154 -3.01 17.47 -0.42
N ASP A 155 -1.82 16.94 -0.74
CA ASP A 155 -0.73 17.75 -1.23
C ASP A 155 -1.08 18.34 -2.61
N GLN A 156 -0.71 19.60 -2.85
CA GLN A 156 -1.06 20.32 -4.07
C GLN A 156 -2.56 20.23 -4.44
N SER A 157 -3.44 20.32 -3.45
CA SER A 157 -4.89 20.11 -3.62
C SER A 157 -5.54 20.95 -4.71
N SER A 158 -5.04 22.17 -4.96
CA SER A 158 -5.51 23.05 -6.04
C SER A 158 -5.28 22.42 -7.42
N ARG A 159 -4.11 21.83 -7.63
CA ARG A 159 -3.72 21.11 -8.86
C ARG A 159 -4.53 19.83 -9.03
N PHE A 160 -4.73 19.07 -7.96
CA PHE A 160 -5.32 17.73 -8.03
C PHE A 160 -6.83 17.66 -7.82
N SER A 161 -7.49 18.77 -7.50
CA SER A 161 -8.93 18.79 -7.21
C SER A 161 -9.79 18.12 -8.29
N LEU A 162 -9.47 18.33 -9.57
CA LEU A 162 -10.20 17.74 -10.69
C LEU A 162 -9.90 16.25 -10.83
N GLN A 163 -8.62 15.83 -10.80
CA GLN A 163 -8.24 14.41 -10.87
C GLN A 163 -8.86 13.63 -9.70
N PHE A 164 -8.78 14.16 -8.48
CA PHE A 164 -9.33 13.55 -7.27
C PHE A 164 -10.82 13.25 -7.41
N ASN A 165 -11.59 14.27 -7.81
CA ASN A 165 -13.03 14.11 -7.96
C ASN A 165 -13.39 13.20 -9.14
N ARG A 166 -12.57 13.12 -10.19
CA ARG A 166 -12.80 12.19 -11.31
C ARG A 166 -12.53 10.75 -10.89
N PHE A 167 -11.43 10.49 -10.20
CA PHE A 167 -11.04 9.16 -9.73
C PHE A 167 -12.12 8.53 -8.83
N TYR A 168 -12.58 9.27 -7.82
CA TYR A 168 -13.60 8.79 -6.87
C TYR A 168 -15.05 8.87 -7.38
N ARG A 169 -15.27 9.12 -8.68
CA ARG A 169 -16.59 8.84 -9.31
C ARG A 169 -16.80 7.36 -9.54
N SER A 170 -15.72 6.63 -9.79
CA SER A 170 -15.75 5.18 -10.08
C SER A 170 -15.01 4.36 -9.03
N ALA A 171 -13.96 4.91 -8.42
CA ALA A 171 -13.25 4.24 -7.33
C ALA A 171 -14.01 4.39 -6.00
N VAL A 172 -14.04 3.30 -5.22
CA VAL A 172 -14.56 3.34 -3.85
C VAL A 172 -13.51 3.99 -2.96
N PHE A 173 -13.96 4.93 -2.11
CA PHE A 173 -13.08 5.54 -1.13
C PHE A 173 -12.82 4.54 0.02
N PRO A 174 -11.55 4.32 0.43
CA PRO A 174 -11.23 3.42 1.53
C PRO A 174 -11.93 3.85 2.81
N THR A 175 -12.70 2.94 3.37
CA THR A 175 -13.36 3.14 4.67
C THR A 175 -12.86 2.03 5.59
N PRO A 176 -11.94 2.31 6.51
CA PRO A 176 -11.43 1.33 7.46
C PRO A 176 -12.55 0.71 8.29
N VAL A 177 -12.39 -0.55 8.66
CA VAL A 177 -13.29 -1.20 9.63
C VAL A 177 -12.77 -0.97 11.05
N GLY A 178 -13.57 -0.28 11.87
CA GLY A 178 -13.22 0.02 13.25
C GLY A 178 -12.10 1.05 13.39
N GLU A 179 -11.31 0.95 14.45
CA GLU A 179 -10.14 1.80 14.64
C GLU A 179 -9.00 1.45 13.68
N ILE A 180 -8.27 2.49 13.24
CA ILE A 180 -7.08 2.34 12.41
C ILE A 180 -5.82 2.77 13.17
N GLY A 181 -4.78 1.94 13.12
CA GLY A 181 -3.49 2.17 13.75
C GLY A 181 -2.33 2.14 12.74
N ALA A 182 -1.25 2.85 13.03
CA ALA A 182 -0.03 2.77 12.20
C ALA A 182 0.81 1.57 12.64
N ALA A 183 0.95 0.58 11.75
CA ALA A 183 1.79 -0.60 11.97
C ALA A 183 3.25 -0.35 11.60
N VAL A 184 3.50 0.41 10.52
CA VAL A 184 4.85 0.74 10.05
C VAL A 184 4.95 2.23 9.79
N ARG A 185 6.09 2.82 10.15
CA ARG A 185 6.46 4.21 9.92
C ARG A 185 7.87 4.22 9.36
N ASN A 186 8.05 4.81 8.18
CA ASN A 186 9.33 4.85 7.50
C ASN A 186 9.60 6.25 6.95
N VAL A 187 10.80 6.77 7.21
CA VAL A 187 11.22 8.07 6.68
C VAL A 187 11.82 7.85 5.31
N ILE A 188 11.34 8.59 4.33
CA ILE A 188 11.90 8.61 2.98
C ILE A 188 12.65 9.93 2.78
N GLU A 189 13.82 9.85 2.15
CA GLU A 189 14.62 11.02 1.83
C GLU A 189 14.32 11.45 0.40
N ILE A 190 13.46 12.45 0.25
CA ILE A 190 13.01 12.97 -1.06
C ILE A 190 14.11 13.79 -1.72
N LYS A 191 14.91 14.49 -0.91
CA LYS A 191 16.10 15.21 -1.37
C LYS A 191 17.22 15.01 -0.38
N SER A 192 18.38 14.59 -0.87
CA SER A 192 19.60 14.45 -0.09
C SER A 192 20.39 15.76 -0.03
N GLY A 193 21.19 15.92 1.02
CA GLY A 193 22.06 17.09 1.20
C GLY A 193 22.07 17.61 2.64
N PRO A 194 22.67 18.80 2.88
CA PRO A 194 22.77 19.39 4.21
C PRO A 194 21.42 19.80 4.81
N ASP A 195 20.42 20.07 3.96
CA ASP A 195 19.04 20.32 4.35
C ASP A 195 18.11 19.34 3.62
N PRO A 196 17.96 18.10 4.14
CA PRO A 196 17.24 17.06 3.45
C PRO A 196 15.73 17.31 3.47
N VAL A 197 15.07 17.07 2.33
CA VAL A 197 13.61 17.07 2.27
C VAL A 197 13.13 15.66 2.62
N LEU A 198 12.43 15.52 3.74
CA LEU A 198 11.98 14.24 4.26
C LEU A 198 10.47 14.06 4.10
N GLY A 199 10.06 12.84 3.77
CA GLY A 199 8.67 12.38 3.78
C GLY A 199 8.47 11.26 4.78
N LEU A 200 7.20 10.97 5.11
CA LEU A 200 6.85 9.84 5.97
C LEU A 200 5.89 8.87 5.28
N GLU A 201 6.39 7.69 5.00
CA GLU A 201 5.57 6.53 4.67
C GLU A 201 4.96 5.95 5.94
N THR A 202 3.69 5.57 5.85
CA THR A 202 3.09 4.77 6.90
C THR A 202 2.12 3.74 6.35
N ILE A 203 2.16 2.56 6.97
CA ILE A 203 1.25 1.46 6.73
C ILE A 203 0.27 1.44 7.89
N TRP A 204 -1.00 1.66 7.56
CA TRP A 204 -2.10 1.65 8.48
C TRP A 204 -2.82 0.31 8.42
N VAL A 205 -3.23 -0.19 9.58
CA VAL A 205 -3.96 -1.44 9.72
C VAL A 205 -5.23 -1.17 10.51
N ASP A 206 -6.37 -1.64 9.98
CA ASP A 206 -7.67 -1.58 10.65
C ASP A 206 -7.94 -2.84 11.49
N GLU A 207 -9.08 -2.90 12.18
CA GLU A 207 -9.41 -4.02 13.09
C GLU A 207 -9.57 -5.36 12.38
N GLU A 208 -9.89 -5.37 11.09
CA GLU A 208 -10.02 -6.59 10.29
C GLU A 208 -8.72 -6.97 9.56
N GLY A 209 -7.64 -6.22 9.78
CA GLY A 209 -6.35 -6.42 9.10
C GLY A 209 -6.33 -5.85 7.67
N GLY A 210 -7.26 -4.97 7.33
CA GLY A 210 -7.22 -4.13 6.14
C GLY A 210 -6.01 -3.21 6.19
N ILE A 211 -5.30 -3.07 5.07
CA ILE A 211 -4.06 -2.31 4.97
C ILE A 211 -4.30 -1.06 4.11
N LEU A 212 -3.91 0.10 4.61
CA LEU A 212 -3.80 1.34 3.81
C LEU A 212 -2.34 1.81 3.82
N GLU A 213 -1.84 2.23 2.67
CA GLU A 213 -0.49 2.79 2.53
C GLU A 213 -0.58 4.26 2.20
N THR A 214 0.21 5.08 2.88
CA THR A 214 0.18 6.54 2.70
C THR A 214 1.58 7.12 2.72
N VAL A 215 1.82 8.10 1.87
CA VAL A 215 3.00 8.95 1.95
C VAL A 215 2.57 10.33 2.36
N HIS A 216 3.26 10.91 3.34
CA HIS A 216 3.02 12.26 3.79
C HIS A 216 4.22 13.14 3.49
N VAL A 217 3.94 14.33 2.98
CA VAL A 217 4.92 15.36 2.66
C VAL A 217 4.53 16.65 3.38
N HIS A 218 5.53 17.41 3.82
CA HIS A 218 5.30 18.72 4.40
C HIS A 218 5.21 19.77 3.27
N ASP A 219 4.16 20.58 3.25
CA ASP A 219 3.99 21.65 2.25
C ASP A 219 4.57 23.01 2.69
N GLY A 220 5.16 23.07 3.89
CA GLY A 220 5.67 24.29 4.52
C GLY A 220 4.81 24.76 5.68
N GLU A 221 3.53 24.39 5.70
CA GLU A 221 2.59 24.74 6.78
C GLU A 221 2.10 23.50 7.53
N MET A 222 1.79 22.42 6.81
CA MET A 222 1.22 21.22 7.39
C MET A 222 1.59 19.95 6.63
N TRP A 223 1.43 18.83 7.31
CA TRP A 223 1.56 17.51 6.71
C TRP A 223 0.37 17.21 5.81
N LYS A 224 0.67 16.93 4.54
CA LYS A 224 -0.28 16.60 3.49
C LYS A 224 -0.06 15.19 2.98
N LEU A 225 -1.15 14.56 2.55
CA LEU A 225 -1.16 13.26 1.92
C LEU A 225 -0.77 13.39 0.44
N ASP A 226 0.22 12.62 0.01
CA ASP A 226 0.42 12.31 -1.41
C ASP A 226 -0.73 11.42 -1.88
N TRP A 227 -1.75 12.07 -2.45
CA TRP A 227 -2.96 11.38 -2.88
C TRP A 227 -2.71 10.45 -4.06
N GLU A 228 -1.78 10.77 -4.95
CA GLU A 228 -1.54 9.96 -6.12
C GLU A 228 -0.98 8.58 -5.75
N ALA A 229 -0.10 8.52 -4.74
CA ALA A 229 0.36 7.27 -4.15
C ALA A 229 -0.74 6.53 -3.38
N PHE A 230 -1.59 7.26 -2.65
CA PHE A 230 -2.70 6.67 -1.87
C PHE A 230 -3.80 6.05 -2.74
N GLY A 231 -4.15 6.71 -3.84
CA GLY A 231 -5.23 6.30 -4.75
C GLY A 231 -4.75 5.65 -6.05
N PRO A 232 -3.57 5.02 -6.08
CA PRO A 232 -2.70 4.83 -7.26
C PRO A 232 -3.24 5.44 -8.56
N TYR A 233 -3.33 6.78 -8.58
CA TYR A 233 -4.07 7.48 -9.63
C TYR A 233 -3.44 7.24 -11.00
N SER A 234 -4.28 7.00 -12.00
CA SER A 234 -3.91 6.86 -13.40
C SER A 234 -4.75 7.80 -14.26
N THR A 235 -4.22 8.26 -15.39
CA THR A 235 -4.89 9.25 -16.26
C THR A 235 -6.20 8.75 -16.85
N SER A 236 -6.30 7.43 -17.07
CA SER A 236 -7.48 6.74 -17.56
C SER A 236 -7.68 5.41 -16.80
N PRO A 237 -8.90 4.87 -16.70
CA PRO A 237 -9.12 3.56 -16.09
C PRO A 237 -8.37 2.45 -16.84
N TRP A 238 -7.58 1.64 -16.12
CA TRP A 238 -6.72 0.61 -16.71
C TRP A 238 -7.45 -0.33 -17.68
N VAL A 239 -8.64 -0.79 -17.29
CA VAL A 239 -9.46 -1.71 -18.09
C VAL A 239 -9.87 -1.10 -19.43
N LEU A 240 -10.18 0.20 -19.46
CA LEU A 240 -10.56 0.91 -20.68
C LEU A 240 -9.36 1.22 -21.57
N PHE A 241 -8.21 1.49 -20.96
CA PHE A 241 -6.96 1.68 -21.70
C PHE A 241 -6.51 0.37 -22.35
N ILE A 242 -6.47 -0.74 -21.62
CA ILE A 242 -6.02 -2.04 -22.15
C ILE A 242 -6.99 -2.63 -23.19
N SER A 243 -8.28 -2.29 -23.15
CA SER A 243 -9.20 -2.70 -24.22
C SER A 243 -8.90 -2.03 -25.58
N GLY A 244 -7.97 -1.07 -25.64
CA GLY A 244 -7.63 -0.32 -26.85
C GLY A 244 -8.75 0.60 -27.34
N THR A 245 -9.78 0.81 -26.52
CA THR A 245 -10.89 1.75 -26.82
C THR A 245 -10.41 3.19 -26.68
N GLU A 246 -9.51 3.43 -25.72
CA GLU A 246 -8.85 4.70 -25.50
C GLU A 246 -7.39 4.55 -25.97
N ARG A 247 -7.11 4.95 -27.22
CA ARG A 247 -5.77 4.86 -27.82
C ARG A 247 -4.87 6.06 -27.49
N SER A 248 -5.28 6.91 -26.56
CA SER A 248 -4.43 7.99 -26.09
C SER A 248 -3.35 7.47 -25.19
N GLU A 249 -2.18 8.11 -25.25
CA GLU A 249 -1.13 7.93 -24.26
C GLU A 249 -1.65 8.23 -22.84
N GLY A 250 -1.22 7.44 -21.86
CA GLY A 250 -1.63 7.59 -20.46
C GLY A 250 -0.49 7.31 -19.48
N THR A 251 -0.61 7.92 -18.30
CA THR A 251 0.30 7.70 -17.17
C THR A 251 -0.40 6.82 -16.13
N PHE A 252 0.29 5.77 -15.71
CA PHE A 252 -0.29 4.72 -14.88
C PHE A 252 0.64 4.35 -13.72
N ARG A 253 0.04 4.11 -12.56
CA ARG A 253 0.68 3.52 -11.38
C ARG A 253 0.32 2.05 -11.32
N LEU A 254 1.27 1.20 -11.70
CA LEU A 254 1.03 -0.23 -11.95
C LEU A 254 2.01 -1.08 -11.17
N TYR A 255 1.64 -2.34 -11.03
CA TYR A 255 2.61 -3.38 -10.81
C TYR A 255 3.21 -3.82 -12.14
N VAL A 256 4.51 -4.12 -12.15
CA VAL A 256 5.22 -4.69 -13.28
C VAL A 256 5.87 -6.02 -12.88
N ARG A 257 5.90 -6.96 -13.83
CA ARG A 257 6.60 -8.23 -13.70
C ARG A 257 7.46 -8.48 -14.93
N LYS A 258 8.73 -8.82 -14.70
CA LYS A 258 9.62 -9.32 -15.76
C LYS A 258 9.22 -10.73 -16.17
N MET A 259 9.00 -10.93 -17.46
CA MET A 259 8.72 -12.24 -18.05
C MET A 259 10.02 -13.00 -18.31
N LYS A 260 9.94 -14.33 -18.34
CA LYS A 260 11.12 -15.15 -18.67
C LYS A 260 11.42 -15.02 -20.16
N SER A 261 12.62 -14.57 -20.51
CA SER A 261 13.13 -14.55 -21.88
C SER A 261 14.29 -15.55 -22.05
N LEU A 262 14.57 -15.92 -23.30
CA LEU A 262 15.73 -16.74 -23.66
C LEU A 262 17.05 -15.95 -23.60
N ASP A 263 17.00 -14.64 -23.89
CA ASP A 263 18.17 -13.75 -23.91
C ASP A 263 17.79 -12.34 -23.47
N ASP A 264 17.89 -12.08 -22.16
CA ASP A 264 17.64 -10.77 -21.56
C ASP A 264 18.71 -9.72 -21.91
N SER A 265 19.82 -10.09 -22.56
CA SER A 265 20.93 -9.16 -22.85
C SER A 265 20.64 -8.21 -24.02
N LYS A 266 19.66 -8.55 -24.85
CA LYS A 266 19.22 -7.73 -25.99
C LYS A 266 17.86 -7.13 -25.76
N ARG A 267 16.93 -7.93 -25.27
CA ARG A 267 15.55 -7.51 -25.02
C ARG A 267 14.93 -8.36 -23.93
N PHE A 268 14.05 -7.76 -23.16
CA PHE A 268 13.24 -8.48 -22.19
C PHE A 268 11.78 -8.04 -22.33
N PHE A 269 10.88 -8.88 -21.81
CA PHE A 269 9.46 -8.63 -21.87
C PHE A 269 8.94 -8.34 -20.47
N VAL A 270 8.04 -7.38 -20.35
CA VAL A 270 7.35 -7.06 -19.10
C VAL A 270 5.84 -7.12 -19.30
N LYS A 271 5.13 -7.42 -18.21
CA LYS A 271 3.68 -7.25 -18.13
C LYS A 271 3.32 -6.31 -17.00
N PHE A 272 2.28 -5.53 -17.22
CA PHE A 272 1.75 -4.58 -16.26
C PHE A 272 0.38 -5.03 -15.75
N TYR A 273 0.10 -4.69 -14.49
CA TYR A 273 -1.11 -5.08 -13.77
C TYR A 273 -1.59 -3.89 -12.95
N ALA A 274 -2.91 -3.66 -12.93
CA ALA A 274 -3.48 -2.65 -12.06
C ALA A 274 -3.31 -3.04 -10.59
N PRO A 275 -3.06 -2.08 -9.69
CA PRO A 275 -3.14 -2.34 -8.26
C PRO A 275 -4.60 -2.56 -7.84
N ALA A 276 -4.80 -3.31 -6.76
CA ALA A 276 -6.13 -3.46 -6.17
C ALA A 276 -6.59 -2.11 -5.61
N VAL A 277 -7.76 -1.66 -6.05
CA VAL A 277 -8.38 -0.46 -5.51
C VAL A 277 -9.26 -0.88 -4.33
N PHE A 278 -9.32 -0.05 -3.29
CA PHE A 278 -10.10 -0.34 -2.08
C PHE A 278 -11.55 -0.72 -2.39
N GLY A 279 -12.10 -1.68 -1.63
CA GLY A 279 -13.50 -2.13 -1.80
C GLY A 279 -13.74 -3.11 -2.94
N GLU A 280 -12.72 -3.48 -3.72
CA GLU A 280 -12.74 -4.68 -4.56
C GLU A 280 -12.62 -5.92 -3.64
N ASN A 281 -13.75 -6.32 -3.04
CA ASN A 281 -13.86 -7.35 -2.00
C ASN A 281 -13.47 -8.78 -2.44
N ASP A 282 -12.93 -8.96 -3.63
CA ASP A 282 -12.31 -10.20 -4.05
C ASP A 282 -10.82 -9.98 -4.29
N ARG A 283 -10.01 -10.11 -3.23
CA ARG A 283 -8.58 -10.41 -3.35
C ARG A 283 -8.29 -11.71 -4.15
N LYS A 284 -9.34 -12.41 -4.62
CA LYS A 284 -9.31 -13.59 -5.50
C LYS A 284 -9.85 -13.36 -6.93
N ALA A 285 -10.48 -12.21 -7.21
CA ALA A 285 -10.86 -11.73 -8.54
C ALA A 285 -10.17 -10.38 -8.70
N SER A 286 -8.85 -10.46 -8.69
CA SER A 286 -7.97 -9.34 -8.42
C SER A 286 -7.89 -8.41 -9.61
N SER A 287 -7.58 -7.15 -9.38
CA SER A 287 -7.00 -6.22 -10.39
C SER A 287 -5.81 -6.78 -11.19
N PHE A 288 -5.25 -7.95 -10.81
CA PHE A 288 -4.33 -8.75 -11.62
C PHE A 288 -5.00 -9.53 -12.77
N ASP A 289 -6.34 -9.63 -12.82
CA ASP A 289 -7.09 -10.37 -13.82
C ASP A 289 -7.05 -9.67 -15.19
N VAL A 290 -6.75 -8.37 -15.20
CA VAL A 290 -6.55 -7.56 -16.42
C VAL A 290 -5.07 -7.22 -16.54
N GLU A 291 -4.31 -8.16 -17.10
CA GLU A 291 -2.91 -7.95 -17.45
C GLU A 291 -2.77 -7.22 -18.79
N SER A 292 -1.69 -6.47 -18.95
CA SER A 292 -1.30 -5.99 -20.28
C SER A 292 -0.84 -7.15 -21.18
N PRO A 293 -0.88 -6.98 -22.51
CA PRO A 293 -0.02 -7.73 -23.41
C PRO A 293 1.46 -7.63 -22.98
N GLU A 294 2.29 -8.55 -23.46
CA GLU A 294 3.73 -8.44 -23.25
C GLU A 294 4.27 -7.21 -23.98
N VAL A 295 4.98 -6.36 -23.22
CA VAL A 295 5.66 -5.19 -23.76
C VAL A 295 7.13 -5.53 -23.91
N GLU A 296 7.63 -5.46 -25.15
CA GLU A 296 9.04 -5.63 -25.46
C GLU A 296 9.82 -4.38 -25.06
N VAL A 297 10.93 -4.57 -24.34
CA VAL A 297 11.85 -3.50 -23.95
C VAL A 297 13.24 -3.87 -24.47
N ASP A 298 13.83 -2.99 -25.28
CA ASP A 298 15.22 -3.10 -25.71
C ASP A 298 16.13 -2.87 -24.50
N ALA A 299 16.90 -3.89 -24.11
CA ALA A 299 17.79 -3.85 -22.97
C ALA A 299 18.90 -2.81 -23.10
N ARG A 300 19.23 -2.39 -24.33
CA ARG A 300 20.30 -1.42 -24.61
C ARG A 300 19.79 0.01 -24.70
N SER A 301 18.48 0.21 -24.76
CA SER A 301 17.88 1.54 -24.69
C SER A 301 18.05 2.14 -23.30
N GLY A 302 18.04 3.48 -23.19
CA GLY A 302 18.08 4.15 -21.88
C GLY A 302 16.96 3.68 -20.94
N LEU A 303 15.75 3.53 -21.48
CA LEU A 303 14.59 2.99 -20.78
C LEU A 303 14.81 1.54 -20.31
N GLY A 304 15.44 0.70 -21.14
CA GLY A 304 15.80 -0.67 -20.78
C GLY A 304 16.82 -0.74 -19.65
N GLN A 305 17.82 0.13 -19.67
CA GLN A 305 18.82 0.24 -18.60
C GLN A 305 18.18 0.67 -17.27
N GLN A 306 17.28 1.67 -17.30
CA GLN A 306 16.53 2.06 -16.10
C GLN A 306 15.73 0.89 -15.53
N PHE A 307 15.02 0.12 -16.35
CA PHE A 307 14.29 -1.06 -15.87
C PHE A 307 15.20 -2.15 -15.30
N ILE A 308 16.36 -2.39 -15.92
CA ILE A 308 17.35 -3.34 -15.41
C ILE A 308 17.82 -2.92 -14.01
N GLU A 309 18.12 -1.64 -13.83
CA GLU A 309 18.49 -1.06 -12.53
C GLU A 309 17.36 -1.26 -11.51
N VAL A 310 16.11 -0.95 -11.85
CA VAL A 310 14.96 -1.17 -10.96
C VAL A 310 14.83 -2.63 -10.53
N PHE A 311 15.02 -3.59 -11.46
CA PHE A 311 14.98 -5.01 -11.13
C PHE A 311 16.15 -5.43 -10.23
N GLN A 312 17.35 -4.90 -10.44
CA GLN A 312 18.53 -5.19 -9.63
C GLN A 312 18.37 -4.61 -8.22
N ASN A 313 17.96 -3.36 -8.11
CA ASN A 313 17.72 -2.66 -6.85
C ASN A 313 16.67 -3.41 -6.00
N HIS A 314 15.57 -3.85 -6.63
CA HIS A 314 14.57 -4.67 -5.94
C HIS A 314 15.12 -6.02 -5.44
N GLN A 315 15.97 -6.70 -6.22
CA GLN A 315 16.62 -7.94 -5.78
C GLN A 315 17.56 -7.72 -4.60
N ASN A 316 18.26 -6.59 -4.60
CA ASN A 316 19.17 -6.18 -3.54
C ASN A 316 18.46 -5.59 -2.31
N LYS A 317 17.13 -5.40 -2.39
CA LYS A 317 16.30 -4.69 -1.40
C LYS A 317 16.73 -3.23 -1.18
N ASP A 318 17.36 -2.65 -2.18
CA ASP A 318 17.70 -1.24 -2.24
C ASP A 318 16.51 -0.50 -2.86
N PHE A 319 15.49 -0.25 -2.05
CA PHE A 319 14.24 0.33 -2.54
C PHE A 319 14.38 1.84 -2.71
N PHE A 320 13.72 2.37 -3.74
CA PHE A 320 13.70 3.79 -4.06
C PHE A 320 13.38 4.64 -2.83
N LEU A 321 14.24 5.64 -2.54
CA LEU A 321 14.18 6.53 -1.37
C LEU A 321 14.14 5.81 -0.01
N GLY A 322 14.60 4.55 0.06
CA GLY A 322 14.51 3.72 1.26
C GLY A 322 13.08 3.24 1.56
N SER A 323 12.20 3.20 0.55
CA SER A 323 10.79 2.82 0.72
C SER A 323 10.60 1.47 1.40
N VAL A 324 9.61 1.38 2.30
CA VAL A 324 9.22 0.14 2.96
C VAL A 324 8.12 -0.60 2.20
N PHE A 325 7.36 0.08 1.34
CA PHE A 325 6.18 -0.49 0.69
C PHE A 325 6.47 -1.73 -0.19
N PRO A 326 7.57 -1.79 -0.97
CA PRO A 326 7.85 -2.96 -1.79
C PRO A 326 7.97 -4.28 -1.02
N ARG A 327 8.15 -4.24 0.31
CA ARG A 327 8.18 -5.42 1.18
C ARG A 327 6.80 -6.07 1.36
N PHE A 328 5.73 -5.34 1.07
CA PHE A 328 4.34 -5.77 1.20
C PHE A 328 3.69 -6.10 -0.15
N ASP A 329 4.43 -5.92 -1.24
CA ASP A 329 3.96 -6.22 -2.59
C ASP A 329 3.81 -7.72 -2.83
N PRO A 330 2.89 -8.13 -3.73
CA PRO A 330 2.82 -9.51 -4.17
C PRO A 330 4.16 -9.99 -4.73
N LYS A 331 4.52 -11.22 -4.37
CA LYS A 331 5.83 -11.79 -4.72
C LYS A 331 6.08 -11.75 -6.23
N GLY A 332 7.18 -11.09 -6.62
CA GLY A 332 7.61 -11.00 -8.02
C GLY A 332 6.97 -9.86 -8.81
N TYR A 333 6.25 -8.98 -8.14
CA TYR A 333 5.72 -7.72 -8.69
C TYR A 333 6.50 -6.55 -8.11
N LEU A 334 6.71 -5.52 -8.93
CA LEU A 334 7.36 -4.28 -8.54
C LEU A 334 6.43 -3.11 -8.84
N ARG A 335 6.47 -2.06 -8.03
CA ARG A 335 5.72 -0.82 -8.31
C ARG A 335 6.46 0.02 -9.32
N VAL A 336 5.73 0.56 -10.28
CA VAL A 336 6.24 1.56 -11.22
C VAL A 336 5.17 2.59 -11.54
N THR A 337 5.62 3.79 -11.84
CA THR A 337 4.85 4.81 -12.55
C THR A 337 5.40 4.90 -13.96
N VAL A 338 4.55 4.62 -14.96
CA VAL A 338 4.95 4.51 -16.36
C VAL A 338 4.02 5.28 -17.27
N LYS A 339 4.54 5.69 -18.42
CA LYS A 339 3.76 6.23 -19.52
C LYS A 339 3.63 5.17 -20.62
N LEU A 340 2.40 4.85 -21.00
CA LEU A 340 2.06 3.80 -21.96
C LEU A 340 1.23 4.38 -23.10
N ALA A 341 1.38 3.82 -24.29
CA ALA A 341 0.58 4.18 -25.46
C ALA A 341 0.31 2.96 -26.35
N TRP A 342 -0.82 3.01 -27.06
CA TRP A 342 -1.09 2.09 -28.17
C TRP A 342 -0.58 2.69 -29.47
N GLU A 343 0.26 1.96 -30.20
CA GLU A 343 0.79 2.37 -31.50
C GLU A 343 0.46 1.34 -32.57
N SER A 344 0.49 1.74 -33.85
CA SER A 344 0.45 0.81 -34.98
C SER A 344 1.89 0.38 -35.28
N ASP A 345 2.13 -0.92 -35.42
CA ASP A 345 3.41 -1.44 -35.88
C ASP A 345 3.54 -1.37 -37.42
N GLU A 346 4.63 -1.91 -37.98
CA GLU A 346 4.88 -1.94 -39.43
C GLU A 346 3.81 -2.72 -40.23
N LYS A 347 3.00 -3.54 -39.56
CA LYS A 347 1.91 -4.34 -40.15
C LYS A 347 0.53 -3.74 -39.88
N ASP A 348 0.48 -2.53 -39.31
CA ASP A 348 -0.75 -1.86 -38.84
C ASP A 348 -1.48 -2.64 -37.73
N GLU A 349 -0.76 -3.47 -36.98
CA GLU A 349 -1.25 -4.14 -35.79
C GLU A 349 -1.07 -3.20 -34.58
N SER A 350 -2.08 -3.15 -33.70
CA SER A 350 -2.02 -2.31 -32.51
C SER A 350 -1.18 -2.99 -31.44
N VAL A 351 -0.08 -2.34 -31.07
CA VAL A 351 0.88 -2.81 -30.06
C VAL A 351 0.94 -1.85 -28.88
N LEU A 352 1.06 -2.39 -27.67
CA LEU A 352 1.25 -1.59 -26.46
C LEU A 352 2.74 -1.28 -26.30
N VAL A 353 3.08 0.00 -26.21
CA VAL A 353 4.46 0.48 -26.12
C VAL A 353 4.67 1.23 -24.81
N LEU A 354 5.79 0.94 -24.16
CA LEU A 354 6.29 1.70 -23.03
C LEU A 354 7.02 2.95 -23.54
N LYS A 355 6.48 4.12 -23.21
CA LYS A 355 7.05 5.42 -23.61
C LYS A 355 8.07 5.92 -22.61
N GLU A 356 7.81 5.73 -21.33
CA GLU A 356 8.61 6.29 -20.26
C GLU A 356 8.44 5.49 -18.97
N LEU A 357 9.55 5.35 -18.23
CA LEU A 357 9.55 4.95 -16.83
C LEU A 357 9.72 6.22 -15.99
N ILE A 358 8.62 6.71 -15.41
CA ILE A 358 8.60 7.97 -14.67
C ILE A 358 9.18 7.78 -13.26
N SER A 359 8.85 6.66 -12.60
CA SER A 359 9.36 6.38 -11.26
C SER A 359 9.33 4.88 -10.95
N PRO A 360 10.31 4.35 -10.20
CA PRO A 360 10.28 2.98 -9.65
C PRO A 360 9.41 2.85 -8.39
N SER A 361 8.38 3.69 -8.28
CA SER A 361 7.44 3.75 -7.16
C SER A 361 6.09 4.27 -7.64
N TRP A 362 5.14 4.44 -6.72
CA TRP A 362 3.86 5.12 -6.99
C TRP A 362 3.79 6.54 -6.45
N TYR A 363 4.91 7.10 -6.00
CA TYR A 363 4.93 8.45 -5.47
C TYR A 363 4.35 9.47 -6.46
N GLY A 364 3.75 10.51 -5.88
CA GLY A 364 3.15 11.62 -6.60
C GLY A 364 4.19 12.42 -7.39
N GLN A 365 3.72 13.13 -8.41
CA GLN A 365 4.57 13.88 -9.32
C GLN A 365 5.47 14.88 -8.59
N ARG A 366 4.98 15.51 -7.50
CA ARG A 366 5.80 16.43 -6.69
C ARG A 366 7.09 15.77 -6.16
N ILE A 367 7.01 14.53 -5.65
CA ILE A 367 8.17 13.82 -5.11
C ILE A 367 9.15 13.51 -6.24
N VAL A 368 8.64 13.10 -7.40
CA VAL A 368 9.45 12.84 -8.60
C VAL A 368 10.13 14.13 -9.09
N ASP A 369 9.38 15.22 -9.27
CA ASP A 369 9.89 16.51 -9.72
C ASP A 369 10.98 17.06 -8.76
N THR A 370 10.82 16.85 -7.45
CA THR A 370 11.79 17.32 -6.45
C THR A 370 13.16 16.63 -6.57
N LEU A 371 13.18 15.39 -7.09
CA LEU A 371 14.42 14.66 -7.37
C LEU A 371 15.08 15.18 -8.64
N ASP A 372 14.30 15.47 -9.69
CA ASP A 372 14.82 15.94 -10.97
C ASP A 372 15.39 17.36 -10.89
N ASP A 373 14.84 18.21 -10.02
CA ASP A 373 15.36 19.57 -9.74
C ASP A 373 16.72 19.54 -9.00
N PHE A 374 17.17 18.39 -8.52
CA PHE A 374 18.46 18.20 -7.87
C PHE A 374 19.50 17.69 -8.87
N ASP A 375 20.18 18.61 -9.56
CA ASP A 375 21.45 18.33 -10.24
C ASP A 375 22.61 18.52 -9.24
N PRO A 376 23.20 17.44 -8.68
CA PRO A 376 24.37 17.57 -7.81
C PRO A 376 25.59 18.16 -8.53
N GLY A 377 25.60 18.21 -9.87
CA GLY A 377 26.69 18.75 -10.68
C GLY A 377 26.71 20.28 -10.79
N ALA A 378 25.69 21.00 -10.33
CA ALA A 378 25.67 22.46 -10.36
C ALA A 378 26.39 23.12 -9.15
N GLY A 379 26.80 22.33 -8.16
CA GLY A 379 27.48 22.80 -6.95
C GLY A 379 29.00 23.00 -7.11
N ASP A 380 29.64 22.26 -8.01
CA ASP A 380 31.11 22.24 -8.14
C ASP A 380 31.68 23.43 -8.94
N GLU A 381 30.86 24.17 -9.70
CA GLU A 381 31.32 25.35 -10.45
C GLU A 381 31.43 26.64 -9.61
N LEU A 382 30.95 26.62 -8.36
CA LEU A 382 30.98 27.78 -7.46
C LEU A 382 32.18 27.77 -6.50
N GLU A 383 32.78 26.61 -6.22
CA GLU A 383 33.97 26.53 -5.35
C GLU A 383 35.27 26.88 -6.08
N GLU A 384 35.37 26.63 -7.40
CA GLU A 384 36.55 27.01 -8.20
C GLU A 384 36.72 28.52 -8.40
N LYS A 385 35.68 29.32 -8.10
CA LYS A 385 35.75 30.80 -8.17
C LYS A 385 36.13 31.49 -6.87
N ILE A 386 36.16 30.77 -5.75
CA ILE A 386 36.47 31.38 -4.44
C ILE A 386 37.98 31.26 -4.13
N GLU A 387 38.67 30.23 -4.65
CA GLU A 387 40.12 30.09 -4.45
C GLU A 387 40.97 31.02 -5.34
N ALA A 388 40.39 31.71 -6.33
CA ALA A 388 41.14 32.57 -7.25
C ALA A 388 41.32 34.03 -6.79
N ASP A 389 40.58 34.50 -5.77
CA ASP A 389 40.55 35.91 -5.37
C ASP A 389 41.21 36.21 -4.01
N GLU A 390 41.81 35.21 -3.34
CA GLU A 390 42.44 35.37 -2.03
C GLU A 390 43.98 35.45 -2.09
N GLU A 391 44.54 36.14 -3.10
CA GLU A 391 45.96 36.46 -3.14
C GLU A 391 46.20 37.91 -3.61
N THR A 392 45.90 38.90 -2.75
CA THR A 392 46.67 40.17 -2.73
C THR A 392 46.54 40.89 -1.38
N GLU A 393 47.67 40.95 -0.67
CA GLU A 393 47.87 41.67 0.59
C GLU A 393 47.92 43.22 0.41
N PRO A 394 47.96 44.02 1.52
CA PRO A 394 47.25 45.29 1.65
C PRO A 394 48.14 46.55 1.52
N GLU A 395 47.60 47.70 1.09
CA GLU A 395 48.20 49.00 1.44
C GLU A 395 47.23 50.19 1.48
N LYS A 396 47.31 50.90 2.62
CA LYS A 396 47.22 52.36 2.83
C LYS A 396 45.84 53.05 2.74
N VAL A 397 45.25 53.16 3.93
CA VAL A 397 44.43 54.30 4.36
C VAL A 397 45.23 55.60 4.19
N LYS A 398 44.72 56.53 3.38
CA LYS A 398 45.14 57.94 3.40
C LYS A 398 43.89 58.83 3.46
N MET A 399 43.63 59.38 4.64
CA MET A 399 42.80 60.56 4.84
C MET A 399 43.41 61.73 4.06
N ILE A 400 42.60 62.43 3.25
CA ILE A 400 42.78 63.85 2.97
C ILE A 400 41.40 64.53 2.95
N LEU A 401 41.22 65.43 3.92
CA LEU A 401 40.23 66.51 3.92
C LEU A 401 40.56 67.55 2.84
N LYS A 402 39.55 68.07 2.13
CA LYS A 402 39.14 69.49 2.13
C LYS A 402 38.23 69.85 0.94
N ASP A 403 37.09 70.45 1.31
CA ASP A 403 36.41 71.64 0.77
C ASP A 403 36.57 71.99 -0.73
N GLU A 404 35.43 71.98 -1.43
CA GLU A 404 34.80 73.18 -2.03
C GLU A 404 33.28 73.03 -2.08
#